data_AF-A0A2P5BG68-F1
#
_entry.id   AF-A0A2P5BG68-F1
#
_cell.length_a   1.000
_cell.length_b   1.000
_cell.length_c   1.000
_cell.angle_alpha   90.00
_cell.angle_beta   90.00
_cell.angle_gamma   90.00
#
_symmetry.space_group_name_H-M   'P 1'
#
loop_
_entity.id
_entity.type
_entity.pdbx_description
1 polymer ?
#
loop_
_entity_poly.entity_id
_entity_poly.type
_entity_poly.pdbx_seq_one_letter_code
_entity_poly.pdbx_strand_id
1 'polypeptide(L)'
;FVPSKFEEIFKKHAHTHPDALTSDEVAGLLKGNRVPKDYKGWLAAWTEWKILYILCKDKKGLLHKETIRAVYDGSLFERMEKERLAAKKKE
;
A
#
# COMPACT_ATOMS: atom_id res chain seq x y z
N PHE A 1 -4.15 -0.59 14.42
CA PHE A 1 -2.88 -1.04 13.80
C PHE A 1 -2.30 -2.19 14.59
N VAL A 2 -1.94 -3.32 13.95
CA VAL A 2 -1.27 -4.46 14.60
C VAL A 2 0.14 -4.58 13.99
N PRO A 3 1.20 -4.10 14.68
CA PRO A 3 2.55 -4.03 14.12
C PRO A 3 3.04 -5.38 13.58
N SER A 4 2.84 -6.47 14.33
CA SER A 4 3.33 -7.79 13.93
C SER A 4 2.72 -8.28 12.62
N LYS A 5 1.40 -8.11 12.44
CA LYS A 5 0.71 -8.48 11.20
C LYS A 5 1.15 -7.61 10.02
N PHE A 6 1.45 -6.34 10.28
CA PHE A 6 1.97 -5.43 9.27
C PHE A 6 3.38 -5.83 8.82
N GLU A 7 4.28 -6.11 9.76
CA GLU A 7 5.63 -6.59 9.44
C GLU A 7 5.61 -7.93 8.67
N GLU A 8 4.67 -8.82 9.02
CA GLU A 8 4.47 -10.09 8.31
C GLU A 8 4.12 -9.91 6.83
N ILE A 9 3.41 -8.85 6.44
CA ILE A 9 3.08 -8.57 5.04
C ILE A 9 4.37 -8.42 4.23
N PHE A 10 5.28 -7.56 4.69
CA PHE A 10 6.54 -7.32 3.97
C PHE A 10 7.45 -8.53 4.03
N LYS A 11 7.51 -9.22 5.17
CA LYS A 11 8.29 -10.45 5.29
C LYS A 11 7.83 -11.55 4.32
N LYS A 12 6.53 -11.62 4.03
CA LYS A 12 5.94 -12.66 3.16
C LYS A 12 5.87 -12.28 1.69
N HIS A 13 5.71 -10.99 1.37
CA HIS A 13 5.40 -10.55 0.02
C HIS A 13 6.42 -9.58 -0.58
N ALA A 14 7.29 -8.95 0.21
CA ALA A 14 8.29 -8.00 -0.27
C ALA A 14 9.59 -8.73 -0.65
N HIS A 15 9.57 -9.43 -1.78
CA HIS A 15 10.68 -10.25 -2.27
C HIS A 15 11.73 -9.43 -3.01
N THR A 16 11.30 -8.33 -3.64
CA THR A 16 12.16 -7.49 -4.48
C THR A 16 12.84 -6.41 -3.66
N HIS A 17 12.07 -5.73 -2.81
CA HIS A 17 12.55 -4.67 -1.93
C HIS A 17 12.05 -4.93 -0.51
N PRO A 18 12.93 -5.02 0.51
CA PRO A 18 12.50 -5.36 1.87
C PRO A 18 11.54 -4.33 2.51
N ASP A 19 11.53 -3.11 2.00
CA ASP A 19 10.80 -1.94 2.50
C ASP A 19 9.74 -1.41 1.51
N ALA A 20 9.47 -2.11 0.41
CA ALA A 20 8.46 -1.70 -0.56
C ALA A 20 7.83 -2.90 -1.28
N LEU A 21 6.60 -2.71 -1.78
CA LEU A 21 5.90 -3.71 -2.59
C LEU A 21 5.74 -3.21 -4.02
N THR A 22 6.00 -4.09 -4.98
CA THR A 22 5.66 -3.93 -6.39
C THR A 22 4.19 -4.27 -6.65
N SER A 23 3.67 -3.93 -7.83
CA SER A 23 2.30 -4.29 -8.23
C SER A 23 2.02 -5.80 -8.14
N ASP A 24 2.99 -6.61 -8.55
CA ASP A 24 2.88 -8.06 -8.54
C ASP A 24 2.87 -8.63 -7.12
N GLU A 25 3.67 -8.05 -6.22
CA GLU A 25 3.71 -8.43 -4.82
C GLU A 25 2.42 -8.02 -4.07
N VAL A 26 1.85 -6.85 -4.39
CA VAL A 26 0.51 -6.45 -3.91
C VAL A 26 -0.57 -7.41 -4.42
N ALA A 27 -0.52 -7.82 -5.69
CA ALA A 27 -1.43 -8.81 -6.22
C ALA A 27 -1.28 -10.18 -5.53
N GLY A 28 -0.03 -10.58 -5.22
CA GLY A 28 0.29 -11.77 -4.43
C GLY A 28 -0.28 -11.72 -3.00
N LEU A 29 -0.13 -10.58 -2.32
CA LEU A 29 -0.72 -10.30 -1.00
C LEU A 29 -2.24 -10.50 -1.02
N LEU A 30 -2.91 -9.88 -1.99
CA LEU A 30 -4.36 -9.98 -2.14
C LEU A 30 -4.81 -11.41 -2.40
N LYS A 31 -4.09 -12.15 -3.26
CA LYS A 31 -4.40 -13.54 -3.58
C LYS A 31 -4.20 -14.46 -2.38
N GLY A 32 -3.14 -14.23 -1.58
CA GLY A 32 -2.83 -15.01 -0.38
C GLY A 32 -3.84 -14.81 0.76
N ASN A 33 -4.48 -13.64 0.85
CA ASN A 33 -5.47 -13.32 1.89
C ASN A 33 -6.93 -13.57 1.47
N ARG A 34 -7.17 -14.25 0.33
CA ARG A 34 -8.53 -14.54 -0.14
C ARG A 34 -9.26 -15.51 0.78
N VAL A 35 -10.44 -15.12 1.25
CA VAL A 35 -11.37 -16.01 1.96
C VAL A 35 -12.17 -16.84 0.94
N PRO A 36 -12.23 -18.18 1.04
CA PRO A 36 -12.97 -19.00 0.08
C PRO A 36 -14.42 -18.56 -0.10
N LYS A 37 -14.87 -18.49 -1.37
CA LYS A 37 -16.23 -18.07 -1.79
C LYS A 37 -16.60 -16.60 -1.52
N ASP A 38 -15.68 -15.77 -1.02
CA ASP A 38 -15.93 -14.35 -0.78
C ASP A 38 -15.54 -13.47 -1.99
N TYR A 39 -16.26 -13.62 -3.10
CA TYR A 39 -15.97 -12.87 -4.34
C TYR A 39 -16.12 -11.36 -4.17
N LYS A 40 -17.08 -10.91 -3.35
CA LYS A 40 -17.31 -9.49 -3.08
C LYS A 40 -16.16 -8.90 -2.28
N GLY A 41 -15.71 -9.59 -1.22
CA GLY A 41 -14.54 -9.18 -0.45
C GLY A 41 -13.27 -9.16 -1.28
N TRP A 42 -13.08 -10.11 -2.21
CA TRP A 42 -11.93 -10.10 -3.11
C TRP A 42 -11.92 -8.89 -4.04
N LEU A 43 -13.07 -8.53 -4.61
CA LEU A 43 -13.18 -7.38 -5.50
C LEU A 43 -12.99 -6.06 -4.74
N ALA A 44 -13.57 -5.94 -3.53
CA ALA A 44 -13.38 -4.79 -2.66
C ALA A 44 -11.89 -4.60 -2.31
N ALA A 45 -11.26 -5.65 -1.76
CA ALA A 45 -9.85 -5.62 -1.40
C ALA A 45 -8.96 -5.30 -2.61
N TRP A 46 -9.23 -5.92 -3.78
CA TRP A 46 -8.48 -5.61 -4.99
C TRP A 46 -8.61 -4.16 -5.43
N THR A 47 -9.82 -3.60 -5.34
CA THR A 47 -10.09 -2.21 -5.71
C THR A 47 -9.39 -1.25 -4.76
N GLU A 48 -9.54 -1.44 -3.45
CA GLU A 48 -8.90 -0.60 -2.42
C GLU A 48 -7.38 -0.59 -2.55
N TRP A 49 -6.77 -1.78 -2.66
CA TRP A 49 -5.31 -1.89 -2.79
C TRP A 49 -4.80 -1.37 -4.13
N LYS A 50 -5.57 -1.50 -5.22
CA LYS A 50 -5.19 -0.95 -6.52
C LYS A 50 -5.25 0.58 -6.52
N ILE A 51 -6.29 1.18 -5.93
CA ILE A 51 -6.38 2.63 -5.76
C ILE A 51 -5.21 3.11 -4.90
N LEU A 52 -4.95 2.46 -3.77
CA LEU A 52 -3.83 2.80 -2.90
C LEU A 52 -2.50 2.74 -3.66
N TYR A 53 -2.24 1.67 -4.40
CA TYR A 53 -1.02 1.54 -5.18
C TYR A 53 -0.85 2.65 -6.21
N ILE A 54 -1.91 3.00 -6.96
CA ILE A 54 -1.85 4.07 -7.97
C ILE A 54 -1.60 5.43 -7.31
N LEU A 55 -2.22 5.68 -6.15
CA LEU A 55 -2.11 6.94 -5.42
C LEU A 55 -0.73 7.13 -4.79
N CYS A 56 -0.11 6.04 -4.31
CA CYS A 56 1.00 6.08 -3.37
C CYS A 56 2.30 5.47 -3.86
N LYS A 57 2.33 4.87 -5.06
CA LYS A 57 3.57 4.37 -5.66
C LYS A 57 4.51 5.52 -5.99
N ASP A 58 5.81 5.28 -5.87
CA ASP A 58 6.83 6.21 -6.34
C ASP A 58 6.97 6.16 -7.89
N LYS A 59 7.89 6.97 -8.43
CA LYS A 59 8.19 7.03 -9.88
C LYS A 59 8.72 5.71 -10.46
N LYS A 60 9.34 4.86 -9.64
CA LYS A 60 9.82 3.51 -9.99
C LYS A 60 8.74 2.44 -9.78
N GLY A 61 7.53 2.81 -9.34
CA GLY A 61 6.43 1.86 -9.12
C GLY A 61 6.56 1.11 -7.80
N LEU A 62 7.21 1.68 -6.79
CA LEU A 62 7.36 1.05 -5.48
C LEU A 62 6.36 1.63 -4.49
N LEU A 63 5.58 0.77 -3.84
CA LEU A 63 4.72 1.15 -2.74
C LEU A 63 5.47 0.96 -1.41
N HIS A 64 6.00 2.05 -0.89
CA HIS A 64 6.83 2.02 0.33
C HIS A 64 6.03 1.63 1.57
N LYS A 65 6.70 0.88 2.45
CA LYS A 65 6.18 0.44 3.74
C LYS A 65 5.66 1.60 4.59
N GLU A 66 6.39 2.71 4.64
CA GLU A 66 5.96 3.88 5.39
C GLU A 66 4.63 4.47 4.89
N THR A 67 4.39 4.41 3.58
CA THR A 67 3.13 4.88 2.99
C THR A 67 1.97 4.00 3.39
N ILE A 68 2.16 2.67 3.37
CA ILE A 68 1.14 1.71 3.85
C ILE A 68 0.91 1.89 5.35
N ARG A 69 1.97 2.17 6.13
CA ARG A 69 1.84 2.49 7.57
C ARG A 69 0.99 3.74 7.78
N ALA A 70 1.18 4.78 6.97
CA ALA A 70 0.41 6.01 7.03
C ALA A 70 -1.08 5.79 6.70
N VAL A 71 -1.43 4.79 5.88
CA VAL A 71 -2.83 4.37 5.65
C VAL A 71 -3.45 3.85 6.95
N TYR A 72 -2.73 2.96 7.65
CA TYR A 72 -3.23 2.34 8.87
C TYR A 72 -3.29 3.27 10.08
N ASP A 73 -2.42 4.28 10.10
CA ASP A 73 -2.34 5.32 11.14
C ASP A 73 -3.25 6.52 10.84
N GLY A 74 -3.74 6.65 9.61
CA GLY A 74 -4.62 7.75 9.16
C GLY A 74 -3.88 9.00 8.67
N SER A 75 -2.57 9.09 8.88
CA SER A 75 -1.74 10.25 8.51
C SER A 75 -1.42 10.37 7.01
N LEU A 76 -1.85 9.42 6.16
CA LEU A 76 -1.55 9.43 4.72
C LEU A 76 -1.99 10.71 4.02
N PHE A 77 -3.27 11.09 4.18
CA PHE A 77 -3.82 12.24 3.45
C PHE A 77 -3.19 13.56 3.91
N GLU A 78 -2.85 13.68 5.19
CA GLU A 78 -2.11 14.84 5.71
C GLU A 78 -0.70 14.94 5.11
N ARG A 79 0.00 13.80 4.96
CA ARG A 79 1.31 13.76 4.29
C ARG A 79 1.18 14.19 2.83
N MET A 80 0.20 13.65 2.11
CA MET A 80 -0.06 14.01 0.72
C MET A 80 -0.42 15.49 0.54
N GLU A 81 -1.23 16.05 1.44
CA GLU A 81 -1.56 17.47 1.42
C GLU A 81 -0.31 18.33 1.60
N LYS A 82 0.53 18.01 2.59
CA LYS A 82 1.79 18.72 2.84
C LYS A 82 2.73 18.65 1.63
N GLU A 83 2.87 17.48 1.01
CA GLU A 83 3.68 17.33 -0.21
C GLU A 83 3.13 18.17 -1.37
N ARG A 84 1.80 18.19 -1.56
CA ARG A 84 1.16 19.00 -2.60
C ARG A 84 1.37 20.51 -2.37
N LEU A 85 1.23 20.97 -1.12
CA LEU A 85 1.48 22.36 -0.75
C LEU A 85 2.96 22.76 -0.91
N ALA A 86 3.88 21.86 -0.55
CA ALA A 86 5.30 22.08 -0.75
C ALA A 86 5.69 22.13 -2.24
N ALA A 87 5.09 21.30 -3.09
CA ALA A 87 5.29 21.35 -4.53
C ALA A 87 4.79 22.68 -5.11
N LYS A 88 3.62 23.16 -4.68
CA LYS A 88 3.07 24.47 -5.08
C LYS A 88 3.87 25.67 -4.61
N LYS A 89 4.61 25.59 -3.50
CA LYS A 89 5.48 26.67 -3.01
C LYS A 89 6.83 26.74 -3.73
N LYS A 90 7.18 25.72 -4.51
CA LYS A 90 8.43 25.66 -5.31
C LYS A 90 8.22 26.12 -6.75
N GLU A 91 6.99 26.47 -7.12
CA GLU A 91 6.59 27.08 -8.39
C GLU A 91 6.43 28.59 -8.19
#